data_AF-A0A821WII2-F1
#
_entry.id   AF-A0A821WII2-F1
#
_cell.length_a   1.000
_cell.length_b   1.000
_cell.length_c   1.000
_cell.angle_alpha   90.00
_cell.angle_beta   90.00
_cell.angle_gamma   90.00
#
_symmetry.space_group_name_H-M   'P 1'
#
loop_
_entity.id
_entity.type
_entity.pdbx_description
1 polymer ?
#
loop_
_entity_poly.entity_id
_entity_poly.type
_entity_poly.pdbx_seq_one_letter_code
_entity_poly.pdbx_strand_id
1 'polypeptide(L)' 'MFKPTATLTPGQLRFLKNKILGGATELCVLDTHPFNIINGDGFKEFCQKIYDAGKHCGNMVDFNQLLPHCTRIS' A
#
# COMPACT_ATOMS: atom_id res chain seq x y z
N MET A 1 -17.93 16.58 10.48
CA MET A 1 -17.65 17.32 9.23
C MET A 1 -17.00 16.34 8.25
N PHE A 2 -17.76 15.78 7.31
CA PHE A 2 -17.21 14.88 6.30
C PHE A 2 -16.37 15.73 5.33
N LYS A 3 -15.05 15.51 5.27
CA LYS A 3 -14.22 16.11 4.22
C LYS A 3 -14.64 15.50 2.88
N PRO A 4 -14.86 16.29 1.81
CA PRO A 4 -15.12 15.75 0.49
C PRO A 4 -13.93 14.86 0.10
N THR A 5 -14.18 13.59 -0.20
CA THR A 5 -13.18 12.73 -0.81
C THR A 5 -12.93 13.31 -2.19
N ALA A 6 -11.78 13.95 -2.42
CA ALA A 6 -11.45 14.52 -3.71
C ALA A 6 -11.56 13.43 -4.79
N THR A 7 -12.51 13.58 -5.70
CA THR A 7 -12.71 12.62 -6.80
C THR A 7 -11.50 12.71 -7.72
N LEU A 8 -10.73 11.63 -7.81
CA LEU A 8 -9.58 11.56 -8.71
C LEU A 8 -10.05 11.69 -10.16
N THR A 9 -9.36 12.54 -10.95
CA THR A 9 -9.59 12.57 -12.40
C THR A 9 -9.18 11.21 -13.02
N PRO A 10 -9.73 10.84 -14.19
CA PRO A 10 -9.33 9.60 -14.87
C PRO A 10 -7.82 9.48 -15.10
N GLY A 11 -7.15 10.60 -15.40
CA GLY A 11 -5.70 10.66 -15.59
C GLY A 11 -4.92 10.38 -14.30
N GLN A 12 -5.33 10.98 -13.18
CA GLN A 12 -4.74 10.71 -11.86
C GLN A 12 -4.96 9.26 -11.43
N LEU A 13 -6.16 8.73 -11.66
CA LEU A 13 -6.47 7.33 -11.35
C LEU A 13 -5.60 6.37 -12.16
N ARG A 14 -5.41 6.63 -13.46
CA ARG A 14 -4.53 5.81 -14.32
C ARG A 14 -3.08 5.85 -13.85
N PHE A 15 -2.57 7.03 -13.52
CA PHE A 15 -1.20 7.19 -13.01
C PHE A 15 -0.99 6.38 -11.71
N LEU A 16 -1.91 6.50 -10.75
CA LEU A 16 -1.84 5.77 -9.48
C LEU A 16 -1.93 4.26 -9.69
N LYS A 17 -2.83 3.79 -10.57
CA LYS A 17 -2.94 2.37 -10.93
C LYS A 17 -1.63 1.82 -11.49
N ASN A 18 -0.96 2.55 -12.38
CA ASN A 18 0.31 2.11 -12.95
C ASN A 18 1.43 2.02 -11.90
N LYS A 19 1.49 2.97 -10.96
CA LYS A 19 2.45 2.89 -9.84
C LYS A 19 2.20 1.68 -8.95
N ILE A 20 0.94 1.44 -8.58
CA ILE A 20 0.56 0.28 -7.75
C ILE A 20 0.86 -1.03 -8.49
N LEU A 21 0.60 -1.10 -9.79
CA LEU A 21 0.92 -2.27 -10.61
C LEU A 21 2.42 -2.59 -10.60
N GLY A 22 3.28 -1.57 -10.68
CA GLY A 22 4.73 -1.73 -10.57
C GLY A 22 5.14 -2.38 -9.24
N GLY A 23 4.70 -1.79 -8.11
CA GLY A 23 5.02 -2.33 -6.79
C GLY A 23 4.42 -3.72 -6.52
N ALA A 24 3.21 -3.99 -7.02
CA ALA A 24 2.60 -5.32 -6.93
C ALA A 24 3.37 -6.37 -7.74
N THR A 25 3.90 -5.97 -8.90
CA THR A 25 4.74 -6.84 -9.73
C THR A 25 6.07 -7.14 -9.03
N GLU A 26 6.71 -6.12 -8.47
CA GLU A 26 7.94 -6.28 -7.69
C GLU A 26 7.73 -7.22 -6.49
N LEU A 27 6.66 -7.05 -5.72
CA LEU A 27 6.31 -7.96 -4.62
C LEU A 27 6.16 -9.42 -5.09
N CYS A 28 5.51 -9.66 -6.22
CA CYS A 28 5.30 -11.02 -6.70
C CYS A 28 6.58 -11.63 -7.30
N VAL A 29 7.34 -10.85 -8.07
CA VAL A 29 8.49 -11.34 -8.83
C VAL A 29 9.77 -11.38 -8.00
N LEU A 30 10.07 -10.34 -7.24
CA LEU A 30 11.30 -10.25 -6.44
C LEU A 30 11.19 -11.08 -5.17
N ASP A 31 10.06 -10.99 -4.47
CA ASP A 31 9.85 -11.70 -3.20
C ASP A 31 9.18 -13.07 -3.41
N THR A 32 9.01 -13.49 -4.66
CA THR A 32 8.49 -14.82 -5.06
C THR A 32 7.10 -15.13 -4.46
N HIS A 33 6.26 -14.12 -4.32
CA HIS A 33 4.88 -14.31 -3.88
C HIS A 33 3.93 -14.68 -5.04
N PRO A 34 2.90 -15.51 -4.79
CA PRO A 34 1.92 -15.82 -5.82
C PRO A 34 1.08 -14.57 -6.14
N PHE A 35 0.76 -14.36 -7.41
CA PHE A 35 0.03 -13.15 -7.86
C PHE A 35 -1.33 -12.96 -7.19
N ASN A 36 -1.96 -14.02 -6.68
CA ASN A 36 -3.23 -13.92 -5.98
C ASN A 36 -3.12 -13.28 -4.58
N ILE A 37 -1.91 -13.08 -4.04
CA ILE A 37 -1.69 -12.45 -2.73
C ILE A 37 -2.34 -11.05 -2.65
N ILE A 38 -2.31 -10.30 -3.76
CA ILE A 38 -2.89 -8.95 -3.84
C ILE A 38 -4.42 -8.93 -3.70
N ASN A 39 -5.07 -10.08 -3.92
CA ASN A 39 -6.51 -10.24 -3.78
C ASN A 39 -6.91 -10.66 -2.36
N GLY A 40 -5.95 -11.07 -1.52
CA GLY A 40 -6.21 -11.50 -0.15
C GLY A 40 -6.65 -10.34 0.73
N ASP A 41 -7.68 -10.57 1.56
CA ASP A 41 -8.24 -9.51 2.40
C ASP A 41 -7.24 -9.02 3.44
N GLY A 42 -6.40 -9.90 3.99
CA GLY A 42 -5.29 -9.51 4.88
C GLY A 42 -4.30 -8.55 4.23
N PHE A 43 -3.97 -8.74 2.94
CA PHE A 43 -3.10 -7.83 2.19
C PHE A 43 -3.77 -6.46 1.99
N LYS A 44 -5.04 -6.44 1.60
CA LYS A 44 -5.81 -5.19 1.43
C LYS A 44 -5.89 -4.41 2.74
N GLU A 45 -6.19 -5.08 3.85
CA GLU A 45 -6.23 -4.45 5.17
C GLU A 45 -4.86 -3.91 5.59
N PHE A 46 -3.78 -4.65 5.31
CA PHE A 46 -2.42 -4.21 5.59
C PHE A 46 -2.09 -2.93 4.81
N CYS A 47 -2.34 -2.90 3.50
CA CYS A 47 -2.15 -1.70 2.68
C CYS A 47 -2.97 -0.51 3.20
N GLN A 48 -4.21 -0.74 3.63
CA GLN A 48 -5.06 0.30 4.21
C GLN A 48 -4.47 0.87 5.51
N LYS A 49 -3.96 0.02 6.41
CA LYS A 49 -3.29 0.43 7.65
C LYS A 49 -2.05 1.29 7.38
N ILE A 50 -1.22 0.89 6.40
CA ILE A 50 -0.04 1.66 5.98
C ILE A 50 -0.46 3.02 5.38
N TYR A 51 -1.48 3.02 4.51
CA TYR A 51 -2.00 4.25 3.91
C TYR A 51 -2.54 5.23 4.97
N ASP A 52 -3.28 4.72 5.96
CA ASP A 52 -3.79 5.55 7.04
C ASP A 52 -2.68 6.06 7.96
N ALA A 53 -1.65 5.26 8.26
CA ALA A 53 -0.46 5.73 8.96
C ALA A 53 0.25 6.87 8.19
N GLY A 54 0.40 6.73 6.87
CA GLY A 54 0.96 7.76 5.99
C GLY A 54 0.17 9.08 6.01
N LYS A 55 -1.15 9.05 6.21
CA LYS A 55 -1.94 10.29 6.39
C LYS A 55 -1.60 11.05 7.66
N HIS A 56 -1.20 10.36 8.73
CA HIS A 56 -0.88 10.97 10.02
C HIS A 56 0.54 11.56 10.05
N CYS A 57 1.47 10.91 9.36
CA CYS A 57 2.90 11.27 9.40
C CYS A 57 3.39 12.00 8.14
N GLY A 58 2.59 12.08 7.07
CA GLY A 58 3.00 12.67 5.79
C GLY A 58 4.10 11.89 5.09
N ASN A 59 4.87 12.57 4.23
CA ASN A 59 5.94 11.96 3.42
C ASN A 59 7.24 11.64 4.20
N MET A 60 7.24 11.76 5.54
CA MET A 60 8.45 11.68 6.36
C MET A 60 8.64 10.32 7.06
N VAL A 61 7.88 9.28 6.66
CA VAL A 61 7.97 7.97 7.29
C VAL A 61 9.04 7.12 6.63
N ASP A 62 10.05 6.73 7.42
CA ASP A 62 10.96 5.65 7.07
C ASP A 62 10.23 4.30 7.19
N PHE A 63 10.01 3.62 6.06
CA PHE A 63 9.33 2.33 6.01
C PHE A 63 10.05 1.25 6.83
N ASN A 64 11.37 1.32 6.98
CA ASN A 64 12.12 0.35 7.79
C ASN A 64 11.85 0.50 9.28
N GLN A 65 11.45 1.70 9.73
CA GLN A 65 11.03 1.93 11.12
C GLN A 65 9.56 1.63 11.34
N LEU A 66 8.73 1.80 10.30
CA LEU A 66 7.29 1.53 10.35
C LEU A 66 6.99 0.02 10.38
N LEU A 67 7.69 -0.75 9.54
CA LEU A 67 7.43 -2.18 9.41
C LEU A 67 8.05 -2.96 10.58
N PRO A 68 7.27 -3.85 11.24
CA PRO A 68 7.82 -4.67 12.30
C PRO A 68 8.81 -5.68 11.72
N HIS A 69 9.88 -5.95 12.46
CA HIS A 69 10.74 -7.09 12.18
C HIS A 69 9.93 -8.40 12.24
N CYS A 70 10.22 -9.36 11.35
CA CYS A 70 9.44 -10.60 11.22
C CYS A 70 9.35 -11.40 12.53
N THR A 71 10.36 -11.32 13.40
CA THR A 71 10.37 -11.98 14.72
C THR A 71 9.32 -11.45 15.69
N ARG A 72 8.68 -10.31 15.42
CA ARG A 72 7.59 -9.76 16.23
C ARG A 72 6.21 -10.22 15.76
N ILE A 73 6.14 -10.92 14.62
CA ILE A 73 4.92 -11.48 14.04
C ILE A 73 4.94 -12.98 14.36
N SER A 74 4.60 -13.33 15.60
CA SER A 74 4.57 -14.72 16.11
C SER A 74 3.22 -15.04 16.71
#